data_AF-A0A645I8G1-F1
#
_entry.id   AF-A0A645I8G1-F1
#
_cell.length_a   1.000
_cell.length_b   1.000
_cell.length_c   1.000
_cell.angle_alpha   90.00
_cell.angle_beta   90.00
_cell.angle_gamma   90.00
#
_symmetry.space_group_name_H-M   'P 1'
#
loop_
_entity.id
_entity.type
_entity.pdbx_description
1 polymer ?
#
loop_
_entity_poly.entity_id
_entity_poly.type
_entity_poly.pdbx_seq_one_letter_code
_entity_poly.pdbx_strand_id
1 'polypeptide(L)'
;MHYVRAVKIKIINENLNVKHLSDGLSVNEPWSPVVEGIENVRFEFTAERLLRVTVLAKGSVEHNVEYMSSIPGWDGPMPANRKFRYAAVTRTWRIRN
;
A
#
# COMPACT_ATOMS: atom_id res chain seq x y z
N MET A 1 3.75 -6.52 -15.69
CA MET A 1 4.17 -6.28 -14.29
C MET A 1 3.96 -4.80 -14.02
N HIS A 2 2.91 -4.42 -13.28
CA HIS A 2 2.58 -3.01 -13.05
C HIS A 2 3.19 -2.58 -11.72
N TYR A 3 4.17 -1.69 -11.78
CA TYR A 3 4.86 -1.16 -10.61
C TYR A 3 4.00 -0.06 -9.98
N VAL A 4 3.62 -0.21 -8.71
CA VAL A 4 3.14 0.93 -7.92
C VAL A 4 4.32 1.88 -7.76
N ARG A 5 4.28 3.00 -8.46
CA ARG A 5 5.20 4.10 -8.24
C ARG A 5 4.58 5.01 -7.19
N ALA A 6 4.92 4.81 -5.91
CA ALA A 6 4.72 5.87 -4.93
C ALA A 6 5.80 6.93 -5.17
N VAL A 7 5.38 8.19 -5.22
CA VAL A 7 6.25 9.34 -5.41
C VAL A 7 5.98 10.28 -4.25
N LYS A 8 7.05 10.72 -3.58
CA LYS A 8 6.95 11.78 -2.57
C LYS A 8 7.38 13.09 -3.23
N ILE A 9 6.50 14.08 -3.16
CA ILE A 9 6.72 15.42 -3.72
C ILE A 9 6.86 16.38 -2.54
N LYS A 10 7.96 17.15 -2.49
CA LYS A 10 8.17 18.18 -1.47
C LYS A 10 8.81 19.41 -2.11
N ILE A 11 8.40 20.60 -1.66
CA ILE A 11 9.09 21.85 -1.99
C ILE A 11 10.19 22.07 -0.95
N ILE A 12 11.43 22.22 -1.41
CA ILE A 12 12.59 22.55 -0.56
C ILE A 12 13.32 23.71 -1.21
N ASN A 13 13.53 24.81 -0.48
CA ASN A 13 14.22 26.01 -0.96
C ASN A 13 13.69 26.46 -2.34
N GLU A 14 12.37 26.61 -2.46
CA GLU A 14 11.65 27.01 -3.68
C GLU A 14 11.75 26.05 -4.88
N ASN A 15 12.43 24.92 -4.71
CA ASN A 15 12.58 23.91 -5.75
C ASN A 15 11.63 22.73 -5.53
N LEU A 16 11.01 22.27 -6.61
CA LEU A 16 10.22 21.04 -6.62
C LEU A 16 11.15 19.83 -6.58
N ASN A 17 11.17 19.10 -5.48
CA ASN A 17 11.92 17.86 -5.36
C ASN A 17 10.99 16.66 -5.49
N VAL A 18 11.28 15.79 -6.45
CA VAL A 18 10.54 14.56 -6.74
C VAL A 18 11.49 13.39 -6.50
N LYS A 19 11.10 12.44 -5.65
CA LYS A 19 11.86 11.19 -5.44
C LYS A 19 10.98 9.97 -5.70
N HIS A 20 11.53 9.00 -6.42
CA HIS A 20 10.85 7.77 -6.77
C HIS A 20 11.22 6.64 -5.81
N LEU A 21 10.27 5.75 -5.52
CA LEU A 21 10.52 4.52 -4.78
C LEU A 21 11.63 3.65 -5.38
N SER A 22 11.75 3.66 -6.71
CA SER A 22 12.77 2.90 -7.45
C SER A 22 14.19 3.39 -7.20
N ASP A 23 14.36 4.54 -6.54
CA ASP A 23 15.67 5.15 -6.29
C ASP A 23 16.42 4.45 -5.14
N GLY A 24 15.86 3.35 -4.59
CA GLY A 24 16.54 2.50 -3.60
C GLY A 24 16.61 3.13 -2.20
N LEU A 25 15.61 3.94 -1.85
CA LEU A 25 15.57 4.63 -0.56
C LEU A 25 15.38 3.63 0.60
N SER A 26 16.28 3.66 1.57
CA SER A 26 16.19 2.84 2.79
C SER A 26 14.89 3.13 3.54
N VAL A 27 14.28 2.08 4.14
CA VAL A 27 12.92 2.09 4.72
C VAL A 27 12.69 3.18 5.78
N ASN A 28 13.74 3.80 6.35
CA ASN A 28 13.65 4.81 7.42
C ASN A 28 14.22 6.20 7.05
N GLU A 29 14.43 6.48 5.76
CA GLU A 29 14.86 7.82 5.32
C GLU A 29 13.68 8.80 5.30
N PRO A 30 13.89 10.11 5.52
CA PRO A 30 12.84 11.15 5.38
C PRO A 30 12.14 11.16 4.01
N TRP A 31 12.79 10.55 3.02
CA TRP A 31 12.38 10.42 1.63
C TRP A 31 11.80 9.06 1.28
N SER A 32 11.99 8.05 2.14
CA SER A 32 11.22 6.81 2.06
C SER A 32 9.76 7.22 2.10
N PRO A 33 8.91 6.80 1.14
CA PRO A 33 7.49 6.98 1.31
C PRO A 33 7.10 6.13 2.50
N VAL A 34 6.93 6.83 3.61
CA VAL A 34 6.18 6.38 4.74
C VAL A 34 4.76 6.16 4.22
N VAL A 35 4.50 4.98 3.67
CA VAL A 35 3.16 4.44 3.73
C VAL A 35 3.10 3.69 5.04
N GLU A 36 3.19 4.47 6.12
CA GLU A 36 2.87 4.02 7.47
C GLU A 36 1.53 3.31 7.37
N GLY A 37 1.55 2.03 7.73
CA GLY A 37 0.35 1.23 7.68
C GLY A 37 -0.04 0.74 6.30
N ILE A 38 0.83 0.59 5.29
CA ILE A 38 0.58 -0.36 4.19
C ILE A 38 1.40 -1.63 4.44
N GLU A 39 0.69 -2.75 4.57
CA GLU A 39 1.29 -4.06 4.78
C GLU A 39 1.50 -4.81 3.45
N ASN A 40 0.55 -4.68 2.51
CA ASN A 40 0.59 -5.40 1.24
C ASN A 40 -0.29 -4.72 0.18
N VAL A 41 -0.14 -5.12 -1.08
CA VAL A 41 -0.97 -4.66 -2.20
C VAL A 41 -1.15 -5.77 -3.23
N ARG A 42 -2.36 -5.85 -3.82
CA ARG A 42 -2.72 -6.82 -4.86
C ARG A 42 -3.26 -6.12 -6.09
N PHE A 43 -2.90 -6.67 -7.25
CA PHE A 43 -3.35 -6.24 -8.57
C PHE A 43 -4.06 -7.41 -9.23
N GLU A 44 -5.29 -7.18 -9.64
CA GLU A 44 -6.11 -8.16 -10.33
C GLU A 44 -6.68 -7.52 -11.59
N PHE A 45 -6.56 -8.21 -12.73
CA PHE A 45 -7.30 -7.87 -13.94
C PHE A 45 -8.54 -8.75 -13.98
N THR A 46 -9.72 -8.15 -13.85
CA THR A 46 -10.98 -8.89 -13.92
C THR A 46 -11.30 -9.24 -15.37
N ALA A 47 -12.21 -10.21 -15.57
CA ALA A 47 -12.66 -10.63 -16.89
C ALA A 47 -13.24 -9.47 -17.72
N GLU A 48 -13.80 -8.46 -17.06
CA GLU A 48 -14.41 -7.27 -17.67
C GLU A 48 -13.38 -6.18 -18.03
N ARG A 49 -12.08 -6.50 -18.05
CA ARG A 49 -10.96 -5.58 -18.30
C ARG A 49 -10.90 -4.44 -17.30
N LEU A 50 -11.27 -4.71 -16.05
CA LEU A 50 -11.10 -3.78 -14.95
C LEU A 50 -9.80 -4.11 -14.23
N LEU A 51 -8.98 -3.08 -13.99
CA LEU A 51 -7.86 -3.18 -13.05
C LEU A 51 -8.41 -2.95 -11.66
N ARG A 52 -8.37 -3.98 -10.82
CA ARG A 52 -8.66 -3.90 -9.40
C ARG A 52 -7.35 -3.83 -8.62
N VAL A 53 -7.20 -2.82 -7.79
CA VAL A 53 -6.09 -2.68 -6.83
C VAL A 53 -6.66 -2.74 -5.44
N THR A 54 -6.17 -3.68 -4.65
CA THR A 54 -6.52 -3.80 -3.23
C THR A 54 -5.28 -3.55 -2.39
N VAL A 55 -5.33 -2.53 -1.55
CA VAL A 55 -4.28 -2.19 -0.60
C VAL A 55 -4.65 -2.74 0.76
N LEU A 56 -3.74 -3.48 1.38
CA LEU A 56 -3.87 -3.92 2.77
C LEU A 56 -3.22 -2.89 3.68
N ALA A 57 -4.04 -2.19 4.46
CA ALA A 57 -3.59 -1.23 5.45
C ALA A 57 -3.50 -1.86 6.86
N LYS A 58 -2.52 -1.41 7.65
CA LYS A 58 -2.23 -1.79 9.03
C LYS A 58 -2.41 -0.58 9.94
N GLY A 59 -3.12 -0.75 11.04
CA GLY A 59 -3.27 0.27 12.07
C GLY A 59 -1.97 0.55 12.81
N SER A 60 -1.89 1.68 13.50
CA SER A 60 -0.69 2.10 14.24
C SER A 60 -0.54 1.46 15.62
N VAL A 61 -1.59 0.82 16.13
CA VAL A 61 -1.63 0.25 17.49
C VAL A 61 -1.50 -1.28 17.41
N GLU A 62 -0.52 -1.82 18.13
CA GLU A 62 -0.38 -3.26 18.36
C GLU A 62 -1.20 -3.67 19.59
N HIS A 63 -1.91 -4.79 19.48
CA HIS A 63 -2.70 -5.38 20.56
C HIS A 63 -1.96 -6.56 21.20
N ASN A 64 -2.27 -6.88 22.46
CA ASN A 64 -1.62 -8.00 23.15
C ASN A 64 -2.07 -9.39 22.66
N VAL A 65 -3.14 -9.43 21.87
CA VAL A 65 -3.77 -10.65 21.32
C VAL A 65 -3.95 -10.52 19.81
N GLU A 66 -4.19 -11.64 19.13
CA GLU A 66 -4.63 -11.61 17.73
C GLU A 66 -5.91 -10.78 17.62
N TYR A 67 -5.85 -9.70 16.86
CA TYR A 67 -6.93 -8.72 16.78
C TYR A 67 -7.98 -9.16 15.75
N MET A 68 -7.55 -9.82 14.67
CA MET A 68 -8.41 -10.27 13.58
C MET A 68 -7.97 -11.63 13.03
N SER A 69 -8.91 -12.56 12.94
CA SER A 69 -8.72 -13.88 12.32
C SER A 69 -8.96 -13.87 10.80
N SER A 70 -9.63 -12.83 10.29
CA SER A 70 -9.86 -12.59 8.87
C SER A 70 -9.89 -11.08 8.59
N ILE A 71 -9.60 -10.71 7.35
CA ILE A 71 -9.55 -9.31 6.92
C ILE A 71 -10.57 -9.13 5.80
N PRO A 72 -11.76 -8.55 6.06
CA PRO A 72 -12.79 -8.39 5.05
C PRO A 72 -12.28 -7.65 3.81
N GLY A 73 -12.54 -8.21 2.63
CA GLY A 73 -12.11 -7.65 1.35
C GLY A 73 -10.63 -7.90 1.01
N TRP A 74 -9.91 -8.70 1.79
CA TRP A 74 -8.55 -9.14 1.49
C TRP A 74 -8.50 -10.63 1.16
N ASP A 75 -8.28 -10.94 -0.11
CA ASP A 75 -8.16 -12.32 -0.62
C ASP A 75 -6.68 -12.73 -0.79
N GLY A 76 -5.77 -12.01 -0.12
CA GLY A 76 -4.34 -12.28 -0.17
C GLY A 76 -3.81 -13.13 0.98
N PRO A 77 -2.51 -13.41 1.00
CA PRO A 77 -1.85 -14.00 2.15
C PRO A 77 -2.12 -13.14 3.40
N MET A 78 -2.43 -13.79 4.52
CA MET A 78 -2.61 -13.11 5.79
C MET A 78 -1.25 -12.55 6.28
N PRO A 79 -1.23 -11.37 6.91
CA PRO A 79 -0.04 -10.84 7.57
C PRO A 79 0.52 -11.79 8.61
N ALA A 80 1.85 -11.78 8.79
CA ALA A 80 2.52 -12.59 9.80
C ALA A 80 2.18 -12.14 11.22
N ASN A 81 2.11 -10.82 11.47
CA ASN A 81 1.71 -10.28 12.77
C ASN A 81 0.23 -9.88 12.76
N ARG A 82 -0.65 -10.69 13.36
CA ARG A 82 -2.10 -10.45 13.39
C ARG A 82 -2.57 -9.65 14.61
N LYS A 83 -1.64 -9.04 15.34
CA LYS A 83 -1.93 -8.21 16.52
C LYS A 83 -2.32 -6.78 16.17
N PHE A 84 -2.28 -6.40 14.90
CA PHE A 84 -2.74 -5.10 14.44
C PHE A 84 -4.14 -5.17 13.87
N ARG A 85 -4.84 -4.04 13.87
CA ARG A 85 -6.02 -3.86 13.03
C ARG A 85 -5.61 -3.78 11.57
N TYR A 86 -6.27 -4.55 10.72
CA TYR A 86 -6.06 -4.49 9.28
C TYR A 86 -7.33 -4.07 8.55
N ALA A 87 -7.17 -3.37 7.42
CA ALA A 87 -8.26 -2.98 6.55
C ALA A 87 -7.85 -3.12 5.08
N ALA A 88 -8.70 -3.72 4.27
CA ALA A 88 -8.51 -3.77 2.83
C ALA A 88 -9.22 -2.58 2.17
N VAL A 89 -8.51 -1.84 1.33
CA VAL A 89 -9.06 -0.75 0.53
C VAL A 89 -8.95 -1.13 -0.94
N THR A 90 -10.10 -1.33 -1.58
CA THR A 90 -10.17 -1.73 -2.98
C THR A 90 -10.62 -0.57 -3.86
N ARG A 91 -9.91 -0.36 -4.96
CA ARG A 91 -10.30 0.55 -6.06
C ARG A 91 -10.23 -0.18 -7.38
N THR A 92 -11.15 0.18 -8.27
CA THR A 92 -11.31 -0.47 -9.57
C THR A 92 -11.34 0.59 -10.65
N TRP A 93 -10.52 0.41 -11.68
CA TRP A 93 -10.47 1.31 -12.84
C TRP A 93 -10.77 0.52 -14.10
N ARG A 94 -11.56 1.12 -15.00
CA ARG A 94 -11.68 0.62 -16.35
C ARG A 94 -10.55 1.21 -17.17
N ILE A 95 -9.66 0.35 -17.69
CA ILE A 95 -8.62 0.80 -18.60
C ILE A 95 -9.25 0.92 -19.99
N ARG A 96 -9.15 2.11 -20.59
CA ARG A 96 -9.54 2.37 -21.98
C ARG A 96 -8.26 2.70 -22.75
N ASN A 97 -8.18 2.20 -23.98
CA ASN A 97 -7.16 2.61 -24.94
C ASN A 97 -7.44 4.03 -25.44
#